data_AF-A0A7Z8K3F6-F1
#
_entry.id   AF-A0A7Z8K3F6-F1
#
_cell.length_a   1.000
_cell.length_b   1.000
_cell.length_c   1.000
_cell.angle_alpha   90.00
_cell.angle_beta   90.00
_cell.angle_gamma   90.00
#
_symmetry.space_group_name_H-M   'P 1'
#
loop_
_entity.id
_entity.type
_entity.pdbx_description
1 polymer ?
#
loop_
_entity_poly.entity_id
_entity_poly.type
_entity_poly.pdbx_seq_one_letter_code
_entity_poly.pdbx_strand_id
1 'polypeptide(L)' 'MTDTTTELQPRARAVVEDAEWLVATGECWTQAAHRLGYGSPKSLERVLYRLGRGDLVSALKAHELSPRQMNLHRSPHAA' A
#
# COMPACT_ATOMS: atom_id res chain seq x y z
N MET A 1 -17.26 29.87 13.38
CA MET A 1 -17.11 28.91 12.26
C MET A 1 -15.66 28.44 12.29
N THR A 2 -15.39 27.31 12.93
CA THR A 2 -14.04 26.75 13.05
C THR A 2 -13.76 25.90 11.82
N ASP A 3 -12.82 26.34 11.01
CA ASP A 3 -12.39 25.67 9.79
C ASP A 3 -11.47 24.49 10.15
N THR A 4 -12.09 23.34 10.43
CA THR A 4 -11.39 22.11 10.84
C THR A 4 -10.82 21.32 9.64
N THR A 5 -10.37 22.01 8.58
CA THR A 5 -10.09 21.35 7.28
C THR A 5 -8.60 21.04 7.03
N THR A 6 -7.65 21.60 7.80
CA THR A 6 -6.24 21.65 7.33
C THR A 6 -5.25 20.67 7.97
N GLU A 7 -5.53 20.08 9.14
CA GLU A 7 -4.49 19.31 9.87
C GLU A 7 -4.39 17.81 9.53
N LEU A 8 -5.28 17.27 8.69
CA LEU A 8 -5.18 15.87 8.23
C LEU A 8 -4.09 15.66 7.16
N GLN A 9 -3.56 16.72 6.56
CA GLN A 9 -2.70 16.67 5.38
C GLN A 9 -1.29 16.07 5.58
N PRO A 10 -0.52 16.35 6.67
CA PRO A 10 0.84 15.86 6.77
C PRO A 10 0.91 14.33 6.95
N ARG A 11 0.01 13.75 7.76
CA ARG A 11 -0.05 12.30 7.96
C ARG A 11 -0.54 11.56 6.73
N ALA A 12 -1.57 12.09 6.08
CA ALA A 12 -2.10 11.50 4.85
C ALA A 12 -1.06 11.47 3.73
N ARG A 13 -0.28 12.55 3.59
CA ARG A 13 0.77 12.65 2.59
C ARG A 13 1.95 11.71 2.89
N ALA A 14 2.37 11.61 4.15
CA ALA A 14 3.38 10.64 4.57
C ALA A 14 2.96 9.19 4.27
N VAL A 15 1.70 8.82 4.52
CA VAL A 15 1.16 7.48 4.19
C VAL A 15 1.26 7.19 2.70
N VAL A 16 1.02 8.19 1.85
CA VAL A 16 1.11 8.04 0.39
C VAL A 16 2.57 7.87 -0.05
N GLU A 17 3.48 8.72 0.45
CA GLU A 17 4.91 8.64 0.13
C GLU A 17 5.53 7.31 0.59
N ASP A 18 5.20 6.85 1.79
CA ASP A 18 5.64 5.54 2.30
C ASP A 18 5.04 4.40 1.47
N ALA A 19 3.74 4.46 1.11
CA ALA A 19 3.12 3.44 0.27
C ALA A 19 3.78 3.38 -1.12
N GLU A 20 4.10 4.51 -1.73
CA GLU A 20 4.85 4.58 -2.99
C GLU A 20 6.23 3.95 -2.86
N TRP A 21 6.95 4.27 -1.80
CA TRP A 21 8.28 3.72 -1.56
C TRP A 21 8.25 2.20 -1.33
N LEU A 22 7.31 1.69 -0.54
CA LEU A 22 7.16 0.26 -0.26
C LEU A 22 6.81 -0.52 -1.53
N VAL A 23 6.01 0.05 -2.42
CA VAL A 23 5.65 -0.57 -3.69
C VAL A 23 6.82 -0.53 -4.67
N ALA A 24 7.53 0.60 -4.73
CA ALA A 24 8.72 0.75 -5.58
C ALA A 24 9.85 -0.20 -5.17
N THR A 25 9.94 -0.56 -3.89
CA THR A 25 10.89 -1.55 -3.38
C THR A 25 10.43 -3.01 -3.58
N GLY A 26 9.24 -3.23 -4.15
CA GLY A 26 8.69 -4.55 -4.42
C GLY A 26 8.06 -5.22 -3.19
N GLU A 27 7.79 -4.46 -2.12
CA GLU A 27 7.12 -4.98 -0.94
C GLU A 27 5.64 -5.27 -1.25
N CYS A 28 5.09 -6.35 -0.68
CA CYS A 28 3.69 -6.68 -0.87
C CYS A 28 2.79 -5.65 -0.15
N TRP A 29 1.69 -5.25 -0.81
CA TRP A 29 0.70 -4.31 -0.25
C TRP A 29 0.15 -4.69 1.13
N THR A 30 0.06 -5.99 1.41
CA THR A 30 -0.33 -6.48 2.75
C THR A 30 0.69 -6.09 3.81
N GLN A 31 1.99 -6.31 3.55
CA GLN A 31 3.05 -5.89 4.48
C GLN A 31 3.12 -4.38 4.58
N ALA A 32 3.00 -3.67 3.45
CA ALA A 32 2.99 -2.21 3.44
C ALA A 32 1.86 -1.64 4.32
N ALA A 33 0.65 -2.22 4.23
CA ALA A 33 -0.47 -1.84 5.09
C ALA A 33 -0.14 -2.04 6.58
N HIS A 34 0.43 -3.20 6.95
CA HIS A 34 0.82 -3.47 8.34
C HIS A 34 1.91 -2.51 8.85
N ARG A 35 2.92 -2.17 8.03
CA ARG A 35 3.97 -1.20 8.41
C ARG A 35 3.42 0.20 8.60
N LEU A 36 2.43 0.56 7.80
CA LEU A 36 1.69 1.83 7.90
C LEU A 36 0.66 1.85 9.04
N GLY A 37 0.54 0.77 9.82
CA GLY A 37 -0.39 0.66 10.95
C GLY A 37 -1.84 0.33 10.54
N TYR A 38 -2.07 -0.05 9.28
CA TYR A 38 -3.37 -0.53 8.81
C TYR A 38 -3.47 -2.05 8.98
N GLY A 39 -4.58 -2.50 9.58
CA GLY A 39 -4.83 -3.94 9.77
C GLY A 39 -5.20 -4.71 8.49
N SER A 40 -5.45 -4.01 7.37
CA SER A 40 -5.73 -4.67 6.09
C SER A 40 -5.37 -3.78 4.90
N PRO A 41 -5.00 -4.36 3.75
CA PRO A 41 -4.77 -3.62 2.51
C PRO A 41 -6.05 -2.90 2.03
N LYS A 42 -7.25 -3.43 2.33
CA LYS A 42 -8.52 -2.75 2.03
C LYS A 42 -8.70 -1.45 2.83
N SER A 43 -8.19 -1.40 4.06
CA SER A 43 -8.21 -0.16 4.84
C SER A 43 -7.28 0.89 4.22
N LEU A 44 -6.09 0.47 3.78
CA LEU A 44 -5.16 1.34 3.05
C LEU A 44 -5.75 1.80 1.72
N GLU A 45 -6.39 0.92 0.95
CA GLU A 45 -7.08 1.25 -0.30
C GLU A 45 -8.10 2.39 -0.12
N ARG A 46 -8.94 2.31 0.92
CA ARG A 46 -9.94 3.35 1.21
C ARG A 46 -9.29 4.70 1.52
N VAL A 47 -8.14 4.70 2.19
CA VAL A 47 -7.39 5.92 2.49
C VAL A 47 -6.83 6.51 1.20
N LEU A 48 -6.14 5.70 0.39
CA LEU A 48 -5.59 6.12 -0.90
C LEU A 48 -6.69 6.66 -1.83
N TYR A 49 -7.87 6.02 -1.86
CA TYR A 49 -9.02 6.48 -2.63
C TYR A 49 -9.54 7.84 -2.14
N ARG A 50 -9.64 8.06 -0.83
CA ARG A 50 -10.04 9.36 -0.26
C ARG A 50 -9.03 10.46 -0.54
N LEU A 51 -7.76 10.11 -0.71
CA LEU A 51 -6.67 11.03 -1.04
C LEU A 51 -6.51 11.26 -2.55
N GLY A 52 -7.35 10.65 -3.39
CA GLY A 52 -7.31 10.82 -4.84
C GLY A 52 -6.19 10.05 -5.54
N ARG A 53 -5.50 9.13 -4.85
CA ARG A 53 -4.43 8.28 -5.42
C ARG A 53 -4.99 7.02 -6.07
N GLY A 54 -5.79 7.23 -7.12
CA GLY A 54 -6.39 6.15 -7.92
C GLY A 54 -5.36 5.29 -8.65
N ASP A 55 -4.17 5.82 -8.91
CA ASP A 55 -3.02 5.11 -9.46
C ASP A 55 -2.53 3.99 -8.52
N LEU A 56 -2.37 4.31 -7.23
CA LEU A 56 -1.95 3.35 -6.20
C LEU A 56 -3.04 2.32 -5.90
N VAL A 57 -4.31 2.75 -5.90
CA VAL A 57 -5.46 1.82 -5.78
C VAL A 57 -5.49 0.83 -6.94
N SER A 58 -5.25 1.30 -8.17
CA SER A 58 -5.17 0.44 -9.35
C SER A 58 -4.01 -0.55 -9.26
N ALA A 59 -2.84 -0.11 -8.78
CA ALA A 59 -1.67 -0.96 -8.56
C ALA A 59 -1.90 -2.02 -7.46
N LEU A 60 -2.59 -1.65 -6.37
CA LEU A 60 -3.00 -2.56 -5.31
C LEU A 60 -3.95 -3.65 -5.85
N LYS A 61 -4.98 -3.24 -6.60
CA LYS A 61 -5.93 -4.19 -7.23
C LYS A 61 -5.25 -5.09 -8.24
N ALA A 62 -4.32 -4.58 -9.04
CA ALA A 62 -3.54 -5.39 -9.98
C ALA A 62 -2.72 -6.47 -9.26
N HIS A 63 -2.22 -6.17 -8.05
CA HIS A 63 -1.50 -7.13 -7.23
C HIS A 63 -2.43 -8.16 -6.56
N GLU A 64 -3.64 -7.78 -6.11
CA GLU A 64 -4.64 -8.73 -5.59
C GLU A 64 -5.20 -9.66 -6.70
N LEU A 65 -5.35 -9.13 -7.92
CA LEU A 65 -5.82 -9.88 -9.09
C LEU A 65 -4.73 -10.75 -9.74
N SER A 66 -3.48 -10.67 -9.28
CA SER A 66 -2.38 -11.49 -9.78
C SER A 66 -1.97 -12.55 -8.75
N PRO A 67 -2.70 -13.68 -8.67
CA PRO A 67 -2.35 -14.82 -7.80
C PRO A 67 -1.15 -15.63 -8.34
N ARG A 68 -0.18 -15.02 -9.04
CA ARG A 68 0.82 -15.73 -9.83
C ARG A 68 2.29 -15.35 -9.65
N GLN A 69 2.65 -14.52 -8.68
CA GLN A 69 4.06 -14.17 -8.45
C GLN A 69 4.46 -14.30 -6.98
N MET A 70 4.38 -15.52 -6.44
CA MET A 70 5.12 -15.89 -5.23
C MET A 70 5.50 -17.37 -5.27
N ASN A 71 5.98 -17.84 -6.43
CA ASN A 71 6.68 -19.13 -6.52
C ASN A 71 7.80 -19.10 -7.57
N LEU A 72 8.69 -18.11 -7.49
CA LEU A 72 10.01 -18.20 -8.10
C LEU A 72 11.08 -17.79 -7.08
N HIS A 73 12.02 -18.70 -6.86
CA HIS A 73 13.19 -18.62 -5.96
C HIS A 73 13.03 -19.12 -4.51
N ARG A 74 12.60 -20.38 -4.37
CA ARG A 74 13.27 -21.29 -3.43
C ARG A 74 13.40 -22.67 -4.07
N SER A 75 14.35 -22.80 -5.00
CA SER A 75 14.83 -24.14 -5.38
C SER A 75 15.62 -24.73 -4.20
N PRO A 76 15.43 -26.03 -3.89
CA PRO A 76 16.21 -26.72 -2.88
C PRO A 76 17.61 -26.98 -3.45
N HIS A 77 18.64 -26.35 -2.90
CA HIS A 77 20.00 -26.83 -3.14
C HIS A 77 20.23 -27.99 -2.17
N ALA A 78 20.09 -29.20 -2.72
CA ALA A 78 20.56 -30.43 -2.12
C ALA A 78 22.08 -30.37 -1.96
N ALA A 79 22.56 -30.73 -0.78
CA ALA A 79 23.88 -31.31 -0.54
C ALA A 79 23.78 -32.15 0.74
#